data_AF-A0A9E4PYT1-F1
#
_entry.id   AF-A0A9E4PYT1-F1
#
_cell.length_a   1.000
_cell.length_b   1.000
_cell.length_c   1.000
_cell.angle_alpha   90.00
_cell.angle_beta   90.00
_cell.angle_gamma   90.00
#
_symmetry.space_group_name_H-M   'P 1'
#
loop_
_entity.id
_entity.type
_entity.pdbx_description
1 polymer ?
#
loop_
_entity_poly.entity_id
_entity_poly.type
_entity_poly.pdbx_seq_one_letter_code
_entity_poly.pdbx_strand_id
1 'polypeptide(L)' 'MTVVESRLAEMGYTLPDPPEPIGNYLSASRSGKIMWMAGVGSRRADGSRISGKLGADLTVEQGYEAAQ' A
#
# COMPACT_ATOMS: atom_id res chain seq x y z
N MET A 1 -1.93 22.04 -2.74
CA MET A 1 -1.96 20.79 -1.95
C MET A 1 -3.32 20.69 -1.29
N THR A 2 -3.92 19.50 -1.31
CA THR A 2 -5.17 19.20 -0.62
C THR A 2 -4.89 18.97 0.87
N VAL A 3 -5.94 19.02 1.72
CA VAL A 3 -5.80 18.79 3.17
C VAL A 3 -5.23 17.41 3.47
N VAL A 4 -5.56 16.40 2.66
CA VAL A 4 -5.09 15.02 2.85
C VAL A 4 -3.58 14.92 2.54
N GLU A 5 -3.15 15.45 1.40
CA GLU A 5 -1.75 15.45 0.97
C GLU A 5 -0.87 16.25 1.92
N SER A 6 -1.39 17.33 2.50
CA SER A 6 -0.64 18.12 3.50
C SER A 6 -0.41 17.33 4.78
N ARG A 7 -1.43 16.61 5.28
CA ARG A 7 -1.31 15.75 6.47
C ARG A 7 -0.36 14.58 6.26
N LEU A 8 -0.38 13.96 5.08
CA LEU A 8 0.58 12.91 4.74
C LEU A 8 2.02 13.44 4.79
N ALA A 9 2.25 14.62 4.21
CA ALA A 9 3.57 15.26 4.22
C ALA A 9 4.03 15.63 5.64
N GLU A 10 3.15 16.16 6.51
CA GLU A 10 3.45 16.45 7.92
C GLU A 10 3.86 15.20 8.71
N MET A 11 3.28 14.04 8.37
CA MET A 11 3.63 12.74 8.94
C MET A 11 4.89 12.12 8.32
N GLY A 12 5.51 12.79 7.33
CA GLY A 12 6.69 12.30 6.63
C GLY A 12 6.42 11.27 5.54
N TYR A 13 5.16 11.11 5.11
CA TYR A 13 4.78 10.15 4.07
C TYR A 13 4.63 10.82 2.70
N THR A 14 5.12 10.12 1.67
CA THR A 14 4.88 10.43 0.26
C THR A 14 4.22 9.23 -0.40
N LEU A 15 3.15 9.46 -1.16
CA LEU A 15 2.52 8.38 -1.91
C LEU A 15 3.44 7.95 -3.06
N PRO A 16 3.76 6.66 -3.20
CA PRO A 16 4.51 6.16 -4.34
C PRO A 16 3.66 6.19 -5.61
N ASP A 17 4.31 6.05 -6.76
CA ASP A 17 3.61 5.82 -8.01
C ASP A 17 2.80 4.51 -7.95
N PRO A 18 1.61 4.45 -8.57
CA PRO A 18 0.81 3.24 -8.63
C PRO A 18 1.61 2.06 -9.20
N PRO A 19 1.48 0.85 -8.63
CA PRO A 19 2.18 -0.32 -9.13
C PRO A 19 1.64 -0.76 -10.49
N GLU A 20 2.53 -1.34 -11.31
CA GLU A 20 2.10 -2.04 -12.52
C GLU A 20 1.19 -3.24 -12.17
N PRO A 21 0.12 -3.47 -12.95
CA PRO A 21 -0.74 -4.64 -12.76
C PRO A 21 0.03 -5.95 -12.96
N ILE A 22 -0.12 -6.87 -12.00
CA ILE A 22 0.51 -8.21 -12.05
C ILE A 22 -0.36 -9.21 -12.85
N GLY A 23 -1.57 -8.81 -13.23
CA GLY A 23 -2.49 -9.63 -14.01
C GLY A 23 -3.62 -8.80 -14.61
N ASN A 24 -4.58 -9.49 -15.23
CA ASN A 24 -5.69 -8.86 -15.94
C ASN A 24 -6.82 -8.46 -14.98
N TYR A 25 -6.61 -7.41 -14.19
CA TYR A 25 -7.61 -6.80 -13.31
C TYR A 25 -7.40 -5.29 -13.21
N LEU A 26 -8.43 -4.56 -12.77
CA LEU A 26 -8.35 -3.12 -12.51
C LEU A 26 -7.81 -2.86 -11.09
N SER A 27 -6.91 -1.89 -10.93
CA SER A 27 -6.38 -1.50 -9.61
C SER A 27 -7.47 -0.98 -8.67
N ALA A 28 -8.55 -0.42 -9.23
CA ALA A 28 -9.76 -0.09 -8.49
C ALA A 28 -10.99 -0.17 -9.42
N SER A 29 -12.15 -0.45 -8.83
CA SER A 29 -13.46 -0.39 -9.49
C SER A 29 -14.44 0.43 -8.65
N ARG A 30 -15.47 0.98 -9.27
CA ARG A 30 -16.47 1.81 -8.59
C ARG A 30 -17.87 1.45 -9.05
N SER A 31 -18.80 1.43 -8.11
CA SER A 31 -20.24 1.26 -8.34
C SER A 31 -20.98 2.24 -7.42
N GLY A 32 -21.66 3.20 -8.03
CA GLY A 32 -22.31 4.29 -7.32
C GLY A 32 -21.33 5.10 -6.47
N LYS A 33 -21.47 4.98 -5.15
CA LYS A 33 -20.66 5.70 -4.14
C LYS A 33 -19.59 4.84 -3.46
N ILE A 34 -19.46 3.57 -3.84
CA ILE A 34 -18.46 2.65 -3.27
C ILE A 34 -17.34 2.43 -4.28
N MET A 35 -16.11 2.53 -3.80
CA MET A 35 -14.89 2.23 -4.54
C MET A 35 -14.21 1.02 -3.90
N TRP A 36 -13.94 -0.01 -4.71
CA TRP A 36 -13.18 -1.19 -4.31
C TRP A 36 -11.78 -1.07 -4.88
N MET A 37 -10.77 -1.27 -4.03
CA MET A 37 -9.39 -1.38 -4.48
C MET A 37 -9.01 -2.85 -4.61
N ALA A 38 -8.15 -3.15 -5.58
CA ALA A 38 -7.47 -4.43 -5.62
C ALA A 38 -6.53 -4.59 -4.41
N GLY A 39 -6.01 -5.80 -4.21
CA GLY A 39 -5.06 -6.06 -3.13
C GLY A 39 -3.78 -5.22 -3.29
N VAL A 40 -3.42 -4.48 -2.25
CA VAL A 40 -2.15 -3.77 -2.13
C VAL A 40 -1.28 -4.52 -1.12
N GLY A 41 -0.11 -4.97 -1.56
CA GLY A 41 0.86 -5.66 -0.70
C GLY A 41 1.93 -4.71 -0.17
N SER A 42 2.88 -5.27 0.60
CA SER A 42 4.02 -4.62 1.26
C SER A 42 5.10 -4.07 0.32
N ARG A 43 4.70 -3.46 -0.81
CA ARG A 43 5.62 -2.93 -1.82
C ARG A 43 6.15 -1.57 -1.37
N ARG A 44 7.46 -1.48 -1.19
CA ARG A 44 8.15 -0.21 -0.95
C ARG A 44 8.31 0.59 -2.24
N ALA A 45 8.65 1.87 -2.11
CA ALA A 45 8.88 2.78 -3.23
C ALA A 45 9.99 2.29 -4.19
N ASP A 46 10.99 1.57 -3.67
CA ASP A 46 12.07 0.96 -4.45
C ASP A 46 11.67 -0.35 -5.17
N GLY A 47 10.41 -0.79 -5.02
CA GLY A 47 9.89 -2.02 -5.60
C GLY A 47 10.16 -3.29 -4.78
N SER A 48 10.93 -3.21 -3.69
CA SER A 48 11.13 -4.32 -2.75
C SER A 48 9.85 -4.66 -1.99
N ARG A 49 9.79 -5.88 -1.45
CA ARG A 49 8.64 -6.38 -0.69
C ARG A 49 9.10 -7.06 0.59
N ILE A 50 8.32 -6.94 1.66
CA ILE A 50 8.45 -7.79 2.83
C ILE A 50 7.57 -9.02 2.64
N SER A 51 8.16 -10.22 2.65
CA SER A 51 7.45 -11.49 2.49
C SER A 51 7.82 -12.47 3.58
N GLY A 52 6.84 -13.24 4.05
CA GLY A 52 7.00 -14.23 5.12
C GLY A 52 5.70 -14.39 5.89
N LYS A 53 5.61 -15.41 6.74
CA LYS A 53 4.48 -15.65 7.62
C LYS A 53 4.70 -14.95 8.97
N LEU A 54 3.77 -14.08 9.35
CA LEU A 54 3.78 -13.41 10.65
C LEU A 54 3.79 -14.44 11.81
N GLY A 55 4.69 -14.23 12.77
CA GLY A 55 4.87 -15.13 13.92
C GLY A 55 5.69 -16.40 13.63
N ALA A 56 6.08 -16.65 12.38
CA ALA A 56 7.03 -17.69 12.02
C ALA A 56 8.30 -17.09 11.41
N ASP A 57 8.14 -16.33 10.32
CA ASP A 57 9.23 -15.66 9.61
C ASP A 57 9.35 -14.18 9.98
N LEU A 58 8.24 -13.55 10.43
CA LEU A 58 8.17 -12.12 10.70
C LEU A 58 7.78 -11.79 12.15
N THR A 59 8.55 -10.83 12.69
CA THR A 59 8.19 -9.73 13.59
C THR A 59 6.74 -9.25 13.63
N VAL A 60 6.13 -8.97 14.80
CA VAL A 60 4.96 -8.06 14.83
C VAL A 60 5.36 -6.69 14.31
N GLU A 61 6.52 -6.20 14.73
CA GLU A 61 7.11 -4.93 14.29
C GLU A 61 7.36 -4.94 12.77
N GLN A 62 7.91 -6.04 12.24
CA GLN A 62 8.09 -6.21 10.80
C GLN A 62 6.76 -6.32 10.04
N GLY A 63 5.72 -6.85 10.68
CA GLY A 63 4.36 -6.86 10.15
C GLY A 63 3.77 -5.45 10.04
N TYR A 64 4.02 -4.60 11.05
CA TYR A 64 3.67 -3.18 10.97
C TYR A 64 4.44 -2.45 9.87
N GLU A 65 5.75 -2.71 9.76
CA GLU A 65 6.57 -2.16 8.67
C GLU A 65 6.06 -2.60 7.29
N ALA A 66 5.61 -3.86 7.15
CA ALA A 66 5.06 -4.37 5.90
C ALA A 66 3.72 -3.73 5.50
N ALA A 67 3.01 -3.11 6.46
CA ALA A 67 1.71 -2.47 6.25
C ALA A 67 1.79 -0.94 6.10
N GLN A 68 2.98 -0.35 6.24
CA GLN A 68 3.25 1.06 5.93
C GLN A 68 3.38 1.27 4.42
#